data_AF-A0A952P5G3-F1
#
_entry.id   AF-A0A952P5G3-F1
#
_cell.length_a   1.000
_cell.length_b   1.000
_cell.length_c   1.000
_cell.angle_alpha   90.00
_cell.angle_beta   90.00
_cell.angle_gamma   90.00
#
_symmetry.space_group_name_H-M   'P 1'
#
loop_
_entity.id
_entity.type
_entity.pdbx_description
1 polymer ?
#
loop_
_entity_poly.entity_id
_entity_poly.type
_entity_poly.pdbx_seq_one_letter_code
_entity_poly.pdbx_strand_id
1 'polypeptide(L)'
;MMWLMWGAADARVFIIFVCFLAISEYFVQIRWRLSVVCRACGFDPVLYVKDPKRAAQLVKQRLDDRKEDASLALARPLDLPSLTPERALALSKIEERLAAKPGELVSRDA
;
A
#
# COMPACT_ATOMS: atom_id res chain seq x y z
N MET A 1 -32.72 5.57 42.44
CA MET A 1 -33.02 6.41 41.26
C MET A 1 -32.21 6.05 40.00
N MET A 2 -31.13 5.25 40.08
CA MET A 2 -30.30 4.90 38.91
C MET A 2 -30.80 3.69 38.09
N TRP A 3 -31.74 2.90 38.63
CA TRP A 3 -32.32 1.72 37.97
C TRP A 3 -33.60 2.02 37.15
N LEU A 4 -34.17 3.23 37.27
CA LEU A 4 -35.42 3.59 36.59
C LEU A 4 -35.20 4.21 35.20
N MET A 5 -33.98 4.68 34.89
CA MET A 5 -33.63 5.19 33.57
C MET A 5 -33.16 4.08 32.61
N TRP A 6 -32.86 2.90 33.13
CA TRP A 6 -32.40 1.75 32.35
C TRP A 6 -33.55 0.75 32.23
N GLY A 7 -34.53 1.07 31.37
CA GLY A 7 -35.53 0.09 30.94
C GLY A 7 -34.84 -1.18 30.43
N ALA A 8 -35.56 -2.32 30.48
CA ALA A 8 -35.07 -3.61 30.00
C ALA A 8 -34.33 -3.40 28.66
N ALA A 9 -33.06 -3.82 28.59
CA ALA A 9 -32.24 -3.64 27.40
C ALA A 9 -32.93 -4.34 26.23
N ASP A 10 -33.62 -3.55 25.41
CA ASP A 10 -34.38 -4.07 24.29
C ASP A 10 -33.36 -4.61 23.30
N ALA A 11 -33.35 -5.93 23.11
CA ALA A 11 -32.31 -6.64 22.36
C ALA A 11 -32.13 -6.07 20.94
N ARG A 12 -33.18 -5.46 20.39
CA ARG A 12 -33.19 -4.78 19.10
C ARG A 12 -32.22 -3.60 19.06
N VAL A 13 -32.20 -2.76 20.10
CA VAL A 13 -31.32 -1.59 20.19
C VAL A 13 -29.87 -2.02 20.31
N PHE A 14 -29.62 -3.10 21.06
CA PHE A 14 -28.27 -3.67 21.21
C PHE A 14 -27.71 -4.19 19.88
N ILE A 15 -28.51 -4.90 19.08
CA ILE A 15 -28.09 -5.38 17.76
C ILE A 15 -27.74 -4.20 16.84
N ILE A 16 -28.62 -3.18 16.79
CA ILE A 16 -28.38 -1.99 15.98
C ILE A 16 -27.08 -1.29 16.40
N PHE A 17 -26.86 -1.14 17.70
CA PHE A 17 -25.63 -0.55 18.24
C PHE A 17 -24.37 -1.31 17.83
N VAL A 18 -24.37 -2.64 17.92
CA VAL A 18 -23.23 -3.49 17.50
C VAL A 18 -22.98 -3.37 15.99
N CYS A 19 -24.04 -3.31 15.17
CA CYS A 19 -23.89 -3.08 13.73
C CYS A 19 -23.24 -1.72 13.44
N PHE A 20 -23.66 -0.65 14.12
CA PHE A 20 -23.03 0.67 13.97
C PHE A 20 -21.58 0.69 14.45
N LEU A 21 -21.24 -0.03 15.53
CA LEU A 21 -19.85 -0.19 15.97
C LEU A 21 -18.99 -0.87 14.90
N ALA A 22 -19.46 -2.00 14.34
CA ALA A 22 -18.74 -2.71 13.29
C ALA A 22 -18.52 -1.84 12.04
N ILE A 23 -19.54 -1.07 11.64
CA ILE A 23 -19.43 -0.11 10.53
C ILE A 23 -18.40 0.97 10.87
N SER A 24 -18.44 1.53 12.08
CA SER A 24 -17.49 2.58 12.49
C SER A 24 -16.05 2.10 12.47
N GLU A 25 -15.79 0.87 12.93
CA GLU A 25 -14.47 0.26 12.89
C GLU A 25 -13.99 0.07 11.44
N TYR A 26 -14.87 -0.41 10.57
CA TYR A 26 -14.56 -0.56 9.15
C TYR A 26 -14.16 0.77 8.49
N PHE A 27 -14.86 1.87 8.79
CA PHE A 27 -14.50 3.20 8.30
C PHE A 27 -13.14 3.67 8.81
N VAL A 28 -12.83 3.42 10.08
CA VAL A 28 -11.52 3.76 10.66
C VAL A 28 -10.40 2.98 9.95
N GLN A 29 -10.59 1.69 9.71
CA GLN A 29 -9.61 0.86 9.00
C GLN A 29 -9.37 1.34 7.56
N ILE A 30 -10.42 1.67 6.81
CA ILE A 30 -10.28 2.21 5.45
C ILE A 30 -9.54 3.55 5.47
N ARG A 31 -9.93 4.45 6.37
CA ARG A 31 -9.32 5.78 6.45
C ARG A 31 -7.84 5.69 6.81
N TRP A 32 -7.49 4.79 7.73
CA TRP A 32 -6.11 4.50 8.05
C TRP A 32 -5.35 3.99 6.81
N ARG A 33 -5.91 3.00 6.09
CA ARG A 33 -5.31 2.49 4.85
C ARG A 33 -5.05 3.60 3.81
N LEU A 34 -6.01 4.47 3.58
CA LEU A 34 -5.88 5.57 2.62
C LEU A 34 -4.86 6.64 3.07
N SER A 35 -4.63 6.79 4.37
CA SER A 35 -3.64 7.72 4.92
C SER A 35 -2.21 7.21 4.82
N VAL A 36 -2.02 5.88 4.81
CA VAL A 36 -0.71 5.22 4.70
C VAL A 36 -0.16 5.30 3.28
N VAL A 37 -1.03 5.34 2.26
CA VAL A 37 -0.59 5.47 0.87
C VAL A 37 -0.10 6.89 0.58
N CYS A 38 1.10 7.00 0.04
CA CYS A 38 1.66 8.29 -0.35
C CYS A 38 0.88 8.89 -1.53
N ARG A 39 0.30 10.08 -1.36
CA ARG A 39 -0.46 10.76 -2.44
C ARG A 39 0.42 11.28 -3.58
N ALA A 40 1.71 11.49 -3.34
CA ALA A 40 2.64 12.05 -4.31
C ALA A 40 3.19 10.99 -5.29
N CYS A 41 3.63 9.84 -4.77
CA CYS A 41 4.22 8.76 -5.59
C CYS A 41 3.34 7.51 -5.69
N GLY A 42 2.25 7.39 -4.93
CA GLY A 42 1.38 6.21 -4.95
C GLY A 42 1.95 4.98 -4.23
N PHE A 43 3.05 5.14 -3.48
CA PHE A 43 3.66 4.03 -2.75
C PHE A 43 2.77 3.56 -1.58
N ASP A 44 2.48 2.26 -1.55
CA ASP A 44 1.76 1.57 -0.46
C ASP A 44 2.74 0.61 0.25
N PRO A 45 3.22 0.93 1.47
CA PRO A 45 4.15 0.09 2.21
C PRO A 45 3.55 -1.26 2.62
N VAL A 46 2.23 -1.32 2.84
CA VAL A 46 1.55 -2.58 3.18
C VAL A 46 1.57 -3.52 1.98
N LEU A 47 1.36 -2.96 0.79
CA LEU A 47 1.46 -3.74 -0.45
C LEU A 47 2.91 -4.16 -0.73
N TYR A 48 3.88 -3.29 -0.49
CA TYR A 48 5.30 -3.61 -0.70
C TYR A 48 5.77 -4.81 0.13
N VAL A 49 5.31 -4.91 1.39
CA VAL A 49 5.64 -6.05 2.27
C VAL A 49 5.02 -7.36 1.77
N LYS A 50 3.82 -7.30 1.17
CA LYS A 50 3.11 -8.50 0.66
C LYS A 50 3.58 -8.93 -0.73
N ASP A 51 3.72 -7.97 -1.63
CA ASP A 51 4.11 -8.16 -3.03
C ASP A 51 4.88 -6.94 -3.51
N PRO A 52 6.23 -6.98 -3.44
CA PRO A 52 7.06 -5.85 -3.83
C PRO A 52 6.98 -5.54 -5.33
N LYS A 53 6.71 -6.56 -6.18
CA LYS A 53 6.62 -6.38 -7.64
C LYS A 53 5.38 -5.56 -7.98
N ARG A 54 4.25 -5.91 -7.37
CA ARG A 54 2.99 -5.18 -7.59
C ARG A 54 3.06 -3.74 -7.05
N ALA A 55 3.71 -3.53 -5.91
CA ALA A 55 3.93 -2.18 -5.40
C ALA A 55 4.77 -1.33 -6.36
N ALA A 56 5.85 -1.89 -6.93
CA ALA A 56 6.67 -1.20 -7.93
C ALA A 56 5.87 -0.87 -9.21
N GLN A 57 5.02 -1.78 -9.67
CA GLN A 57 4.15 -1.55 -10.84
C GLN A 57 3.18 -0.38 -10.62
N LEU A 58 2.55 -0.28 -9.45
CA LEU A 58 1.63 0.82 -9.15
C LEU A 58 2.35 2.16 -9.08
N VAL A 59 3.54 2.22 -8.49
CA VAL A 59 4.35 3.44 -8.46
C VAL A 59 4.74 3.84 -9.88
N LYS A 60 5.14 2.88 -10.73
CA LYS A 60 5.46 3.14 -12.14
C LYS A 60 4.26 3.73 -12.88
N GLN A 61 3.10 3.08 -12.78
CA GLN A 61 1.85 3.57 -13.38
C GLN A 61 1.54 5.00 -12.92
N ARG A 62 1.68 5.29 -11.61
CA ARG A 62 1.40 6.63 -11.08
C ARG A 62 2.37 7.69 -11.59
N LEU A 63 3.65 7.34 -11.78
CA LEU A 63 4.65 8.22 -12.35
C LEU A 63 4.40 8.48 -13.85
N ASP A 64 3.95 7.46 -14.57
CA ASP A 64 3.56 7.57 -15.98
C ASP A 64 2.32 8.50 -16.11
N ASP A 65 1.28 8.30 -15.30
CA ASP A 65 0.10 9.19 -15.26
C ASP A 65 0.50 10.65 -14.99
N ARG A 66 1.42 10.85 -14.02
CA ARG A 66 1.89 12.19 -13.65
C ARG A 66 2.66 12.87 -14.79
N LYS A 67 3.35 12.10 -15.62
CA LYS A 67 4.07 12.62 -16.79
C LYS A 67 3.11 13.18 -17.84
N GLU A 68 1.91 12.61 -17.94
CA GLU A 68 0.86 13.06 -18.85
C GLU A 68 0.11 14.30 -18.33
N ASP A 69 0.00 14.45 -17.01
CA ASP A 69 -0.68 15.57 -16.36
C ASP A 69 0.08 16.91 -16.50
N ALA A 70 -0.36 17.76 -17.43
CA ALA A 70 0.21 19.10 -17.66
C ALA A 70 0.20 20.01 -16.41
N SER A 71 -0.78 19.84 -15.50
CA SER A 71 -0.86 20.60 -14.24
C SER A 71 0.24 20.22 -13.25
N LEU A 72 0.76 19.00 -13.33
CA LEU A 72 1.79 18.49 -12.40
C LEU A 72 3.20 18.71 -12.93
N ALA A 73 3.35 19.19 -14.17
CA ALA A 73 4.63 19.51 -14.79
C ALA A 73 5.40 20.63 -14.06
N LEU A 74 4.68 21.58 -13.46
CA LEU A 74 5.27 22.68 -12.69
C LEU A 74 5.32 22.40 -11.17
N ALA A 75 4.80 21.25 -10.73
CA ALA A 75 4.82 20.88 -9.32
C ALA A 75 6.22 20.44 -8.88
N ARG A 76 6.49 20.51 -7.56
CA ARG A 76 7.79 20.12 -7.00
C ARG A 76 8.21 18.71 -7.48
N PRO A 77 9.46 18.55 -7.95
CA PRO A 77 10.01 17.24 -8.30
C PRO A 77 9.96 16.28 -7.11
N LEU A 78 9.80 14.98 -7.39
CA LEU A 78 9.93 13.96 -6.36
C LEU A 78 11.41 13.79 -6.01
N ASP A 79 11.74 13.93 -4.73
CA ASP A 79 13.06 13.57 -4.19
C ASP A 79 13.16 12.03 -4.07
N LEU A 80 13.35 11.37 -5.22
CA LEU A 80 13.58 9.94 -5.29
C LEU A 80 15.07 9.65 -5.03
N PRO A 81 15.41 8.64 -4.22
CA PRO A 81 16.81 8.24 -4.07
C PRO A 81 17.35 7.76 -5.42
N SER A 82 18.45 8.35 -5.87
CA SER A 82 19.12 7.93 -7.10
C SER A 82 19.66 6.51 -6.93
N LEU A 83 19.22 5.58 -7.77
CA LEU A 83 19.86 4.27 -7.85
C LEU A 83 21.27 4.44 -8.41
N THR A 84 22.27 4.00 -7.65
CA THR A 84 23.62 3.82 -8.19
C THR A 84 23.61 2.66 -9.20
N PRO A 85 24.42 2.71 -10.26
CA PRO A 85 24.45 1.67 -11.29
C PRO A 85 24.79 0.30 -10.69
N GLU A 86 25.67 0.26 -9.68
CA GLU A 86 26.02 -0.95 -8.93
C GLU A 86 24.80 -1.61 -8.26
N ARG A 87 23.91 -0.81 -7.66
CA ARG A 87 22.70 -1.32 -7.01
C ARG A 87 21.67 -1.81 -8.01
N ALA A 88 21.55 -1.15 -9.15
CA ALA A 88 20.66 -1.59 -10.23
C ALA A 88 21.09 -2.96 -10.77
N LEU A 89 22.39 -3.17 -11.00
CA LEU A 89 22.95 -4.45 -11.43
C LEU A 89 22.79 -5.55 -10.36
N ALA A 90 22.95 -5.20 -9.09
CA ALA A 90 22.74 -6.16 -8.00
C ALA A 90 21.27 -6.63 -7.95
N LEU A 91 20.31 -5.71 -8.13
CA LEU A 91 18.89 -6.04 -8.16
C LEU A 91 18.53 -6.90 -9.37
N SER A 92 19.04 -6.60 -10.57
CA SER A 92 18.77 -7.44 -11.74
C SER A 92 19.35 -8.85 -11.58
N LYS A 93 20.58 -8.98 -11.04
CA LYS A 93 21.19 -10.29 -10.73
C LYS A 93 20.37 -11.07 -9.70
N ILE A 94 19.78 -10.40 -8.70
CA ILE A 94 18.90 -11.04 -7.72
C ILE A 94 17.60 -11.50 -8.39
N GLU A 95 17.02 -10.69 -9.27
CA GLU A 95 15.81 -11.04 -10.01
C GLU A 95 16.04 -12.23 -10.95
N GLU A 96 17.17 -12.28 -11.66
CA GLU A 96 17.56 -13.41 -12.51
C GLU A 96 17.71 -14.71 -11.70
N ARG A 97 18.32 -14.64 -10.51
CA ARG A 97 18.43 -15.80 -9.61
C ARG A 97 17.08 -16.30 -9.09
N LEU A 98 16.16 -15.37 -8.80
CA LEU A 98 14.81 -15.72 -8.35
C LEU A 98 13.92 -16.22 -9.50
N ALA A 99 14.21 -15.85 -10.74
CA ALA A 99 13.49 -16.27 -11.93
C ALA A 99 14.01 -17.59 -12.53
N ALA A 100 15.26 -17.97 -12.23
CA ALA A 100 15.85 -19.22 -12.67
C ALA A 100 15.05 -20.43 -12.14
N LYS A 101 14.70 -21.35 -13.06
CA LYS A 101 13.98 -22.58 -12.72
C LYS A 101 14.88 -23.53 -11.92
N PRO A 102 14.30 -24.42 -11.09
CA PRO A 102 15.09 -25.43 -10.38
C PRO A 102 15.84 -26.32 -11.39
N GLY A 103 17.17 -26.21 -11.40
CA GLY A 103 18.07 -26.96 -12.30
C GLY A 103 18.85 -26.11 -13.31
N GLU A 104 18.55 -24.81 -13.42
CA GLU A 104 19.26 -23.90 -14.33
C GLU A 104 20.51 -23.32 -13.64
N LEU A 105 21.68 -23.57 -14.24
CA LEU A 105 22.96 -23.04 -13.73
C LEU A 105 23.04 -21.55 -14.02
N VAL A 106 22.77 -20.71 -13.02
CA VAL A 106 23.05 -19.27 -13.11
C VAL A 106 24.57 -19.08 -13.21
N SER A 107 25.04 -18.57 -14.34
CA SER A 107 26.47 -18.32 -14.58
C SER A 107 27.02 -17.35 -13.55
N ARG A 108 28.18 -17.70 -12.97
CA ARG A 108 28.76 -17.06 -11.78
C ARG A 108 29.69 -15.89 -12.13
N ASP A 109 29.65 -15.38 -13.36
CA ASP A 109 30.74 -14.57 -13.91
C ASP A 109 30.42 -13.07 -13.99
N ALA A 110 31.35 -12.31 -13.39
CA ALA A 110 31.68 -10.88 -13.51
C ALA A 110 30.53 -9.85 -13.38
#